data_AF-A0A2U3DS75-F1
#
_entry.id   AF-A0A2U3DS75-F1
#
_cell.length_a   1.000
_cell.length_b   1.000
_cell.length_c   1.000
_cell.angle_alpha   90.00
_cell.angle_beta   90.00
_cell.angle_gamma   90.00
#
_symmetry.space_group_name_H-M   'P 1'
#
loop_
_entity.id
_entity.type
_entity.pdbx_description
1 polymer ?
#
loop_
_entity_poly.entity_id
_entity_poly.type
_entity_poly.pdbx_seq_one_letter_code
_entity_poly.pdbx_strand_id
1 'polypeptide(L)'
;MRRVALEKELPAKGNGPPSVTPPKRRVRIRRPAEGSIYDILHEHAGLALFVWPCFWTDMHASLLGVRFDPTPLPGSHLDSPVLLPRSTGAHPEQSRIFKSFCSTFADKKTRALARTRSMAIGNALSSLWPDTFREPILMPELHLFFGDRAYRDAVRPHALWNFPEDCACSPKASFTTVSTETADSRAAYSQTEYDLSNSPLLCYVNRSQLSAMRNIRSPTDQGAAVNWPVFRLQKAKAKRTIPEIPDHDVQFAAIFLAMAQRHFYPTPPASSTRDSFWTTNLPGTPIPRPNLDNITLHILTEGDDVLIVYKGHVTRKFLERFHNPFAAPRDEEGLVCGMHIEYTRVSMKPYLDPQDLGRALGDIITRYQYPTKETSHYDAVDNGILDEASNCKRRRQREGPDVQCDEHPVRVKKRCLR
;
A
#
# COMPACT_ATOMS: atom_id res chain seq x y z
N MET A 1 12.35 91.69 -33.37
CA MET A 1 12.17 90.30 -32.91
C MET A 1 12.50 89.34 -34.04
N ARG A 2 13.45 88.42 -33.85
CA ARG A 2 13.64 87.16 -34.60
C ARG A 2 14.84 86.43 -33.96
N ARG A 3 14.60 85.31 -33.26
CA ARG A 3 15.66 84.38 -32.86
C ARG A 3 15.76 83.33 -33.96
N VAL A 4 16.93 83.19 -34.57
CA VAL A 4 17.25 82.13 -35.52
C VAL A 4 17.67 80.89 -34.73
N ALA A 5 17.30 79.70 -35.21
CA ALA A 5 17.53 78.44 -34.52
C ALA A 5 19.02 78.07 -34.47
N LEU A 6 19.42 77.36 -33.40
CA LEU A 6 20.76 76.84 -33.21
C LEU A 6 20.74 75.35 -33.55
N GLU A 7 21.30 75.01 -34.70
CA GLU A 7 21.37 73.67 -35.26
C GLU A 7 22.35 72.82 -34.44
N LYS A 8 21.90 71.64 -33.97
CA LYS A 8 22.76 70.66 -33.28
C LYS A 8 23.00 69.49 -34.21
N GLU A 9 24.23 69.38 -34.72
CA GLU A 9 24.67 68.21 -35.46
C GLU A 9 24.62 66.95 -34.59
N LEU A 10 24.12 65.86 -35.17
CA LEU A 10 24.21 64.51 -34.62
C LEU A 10 25.38 63.78 -35.29
N PRO A 11 26.35 63.22 -34.56
CA PRO A 11 27.41 62.43 -35.17
C PRO A 11 26.86 61.14 -35.78
N ALA A 12 27.40 60.76 -36.93
CA ALA A 12 26.93 59.64 -37.73
C ALA A 12 27.03 58.29 -37.01
N LYS A 13 26.04 57.41 -37.21
CA LYS A 13 26.09 56.01 -36.77
C LYS A 13 27.22 55.28 -37.52
N GLY A 14 28.26 54.89 -36.79
CA GLY A 14 29.32 54.04 -37.33
C GLY A 14 28.79 52.65 -37.72
N ASN A 15 29.26 52.14 -38.86
CA ASN A 15 28.96 50.79 -39.34
C ASN A 15 29.66 49.74 -38.47
N GLY A 16 28.96 49.21 -37.47
CA GLY A 16 29.39 48.00 -36.77
C GLY A 16 29.29 46.76 -37.68
N PRO A 17 30.16 45.74 -37.52
CA PRO A 17 30.08 44.52 -38.32
C PRO A 17 28.75 43.78 -38.08
N PRO A 18 28.24 43.04 -39.08
CA PRO A 18 26.96 42.35 -38.97
C PRO A 18 26.97 41.35 -37.80
N SER A 19 26.00 41.50 -36.90
CA SER A 19 25.78 40.57 -35.80
C SER A 19 25.47 39.17 -36.34
N VAL A 20 26.46 38.28 -36.26
CA VAL A 20 26.30 36.87 -36.61
C VAL A 20 25.39 36.23 -35.56
N THR A 21 24.09 36.18 -35.86
CA THR A 21 23.16 35.43 -35.02
C THR A 21 23.62 33.97 -34.94
N PRO A 22 23.75 33.38 -33.73
CA PRO A 22 24.24 32.02 -33.60
C PRO A 22 23.30 31.06 -34.33
N PRO A 23 23.83 30.05 -35.05
CA PRO A 23 23.01 29.16 -35.85
C PRO A 23 21.97 28.46 -34.95
N LYS A 24 20.69 28.60 -35.29
CA LYS A 24 19.58 27.93 -34.60
C LYS A 24 19.90 26.44 -34.49
N ARG A 25 20.28 25.97 -33.30
CA ARG A 25 20.53 24.56 -33.01
C ARG A 25 19.32 23.76 -33.50
N ARG A 26 19.51 22.91 -34.51
CA ARG A 26 18.46 21.98 -34.95
C ARG A 26 18.09 21.12 -33.75
N VAL A 27 16.90 21.32 -33.19
CA VAL A 27 16.38 20.52 -32.10
C VAL A 27 16.26 19.09 -32.63
N ARG A 28 17.18 18.21 -32.24
CA ARG A 28 17.06 16.78 -32.55
C ARG A 28 15.84 16.28 -31.79
N ILE A 29 14.75 16.03 -32.51
CA ILE A 29 13.57 15.36 -31.96
C ILE A 29 14.05 14.01 -31.42
N ARG A 30 14.03 13.85 -30.09
CA ARG A 30 14.33 12.57 -29.46
C ARG A 30 13.17 11.64 -29.77
N ARG A 31 13.42 10.62 -30.60
CA ARG A 31 12.49 9.50 -30.73
C ARG A 31 12.49 8.74 -29.38
N PRO A 32 11.33 8.45 -28.79
CA PRO A 32 11.24 7.54 -27.66
C PRO A 32 11.80 6.15 -28.01
N ALA A 33 12.16 5.37 -27.00
CA ALA A 33 12.43 3.94 -27.18
C ALA A 33 11.12 3.17 -27.35
N GLU A 34 11.13 2.14 -28.20
CA GLU A 34 10.00 1.25 -28.44
C GLU A 34 9.43 0.71 -27.11
N GLY A 35 8.12 0.86 -26.90
CA GLY A 35 7.41 0.44 -25.69
C GLY A 35 7.63 1.30 -24.44
N SER A 36 8.27 2.47 -24.59
CA SER A 36 8.33 3.50 -23.52
C SER A 36 6.97 4.20 -23.39
N ILE A 37 6.72 4.92 -22.28
CA ILE A 37 5.41 5.58 -22.11
C ILE A 37 5.21 6.67 -23.17
N TYR A 38 6.25 7.40 -23.56
CA TYR A 38 6.10 8.35 -24.68
C TYR A 38 5.86 7.66 -26.03
N ASP A 39 6.43 6.48 -26.27
CA ASP A 39 6.16 5.70 -27.48
C ASP A 39 4.69 5.29 -27.56
N ILE A 40 4.15 4.72 -26.47
CA ILE A 40 2.72 4.38 -26.31
C ILE A 40 1.83 5.62 -26.54
N LEU A 41 2.20 6.78 -25.98
CA LEU A 41 1.45 8.03 -26.18
C LEU A 41 1.53 8.56 -27.62
N HIS A 42 2.59 8.23 -28.36
CA HIS A 42 2.76 8.59 -29.76
C HIS A 42 2.03 7.63 -30.71
N GLU A 43 2.06 6.32 -30.46
CA GLU A 43 1.32 5.30 -31.21
C GLU A 43 -0.19 5.52 -31.09
N HIS A 44 -0.66 5.85 -29.89
CA HIS A 44 -2.06 6.13 -29.60
C HIS A 44 -2.41 7.64 -29.65
N ALA A 45 -1.71 8.41 -30.47
CA ALA A 45 -1.96 9.84 -30.64
C ALA A 45 -3.43 10.11 -31.01
N GLY A 46 -4.06 11.04 -30.28
CA GLY A 46 -5.49 11.35 -30.40
C GLY A 46 -6.39 10.61 -29.40
N LEU A 47 -5.89 9.56 -28.73
CA LEU A 47 -6.55 8.98 -27.56
C LEU A 47 -6.18 9.77 -26.30
N ALA A 48 -7.15 9.91 -25.39
CA ALA A 48 -6.97 10.61 -24.12
C ALA A 48 -6.32 9.70 -23.06
N LEU A 49 -5.10 9.27 -23.32
CA LEU A 49 -4.29 8.43 -22.39
C LEU A 49 -3.62 9.25 -21.28
N PHE A 50 -3.34 10.53 -21.54
CA PHE A 50 -2.71 11.43 -20.57
C PHE A 50 -3.77 12.12 -19.69
N VAL A 51 -4.49 11.30 -18.91
CA VAL A 51 -5.58 11.73 -18.03
C VAL A 51 -5.35 11.25 -16.60
N TRP A 52 -6.08 11.85 -15.66
CA TRP A 52 -6.04 11.46 -14.25
C TRP A 52 -6.46 10.00 -14.04
N PRO A 53 -5.90 9.30 -13.03
CA PRO A 53 -6.26 7.93 -12.68
C PRO A 53 -7.74 7.63 -12.64
N CYS A 54 -8.56 8.52 -12.06
CA CYS A 54 -10.02 8.35 -11.99
C CYS A 54 -10.74 8.27 -13.36
N PHE A 55 -10.06 8.64 -14.45
CA PHE A 55 -10.53 8.51 -15.83
C PHE A 55 -9.81 7.42 -16.63
N TRP A 56 -8.91 6.64 -16.00
CA TRP A 56 -8.31 5.46 -16.62
C TRP A 56 -9.38 4.42 -16.94
N THR A 57 -9.07 3.63 -17.95
CA THR A 57 -9.93 2.59 -18.56
C THR A 57 -9.11 1.33 -18.74
N ASP A 58 -9.73 0.21 -19.09
CA ASP A 58 -9.03 -1.08 -19.25
C ASP A 58 -7.96 -1.04 -20.36
N MET A 59 -8.10 -0.13 -21.33
CA MET A 59 -7.05 0.19 -22.30
C MET A 59 -5.78 0.73 -21.63
N HIS A 60 -5.88 1.53 -20.56
CA HIS A 60 -4.72 1.99 -19.80
C HIS A 60 -4.04 0.83 -19.08
N ALA A 61 -4.81 -0.12 -18.53
CA ALA A 61 -4.27 -1.34 -17.92
C ALA A 61 -3.50 -2.17 -18.97
N SER A 62 -4.11 -2.43 -20.12
CA SER A 62 -3.51 -3.16 -21.25
C SER A 62 -2.21 -2.53 -21.73
N LEU A 63 -2.21 -1.22 -22.06
CA LEU A 63 -1.03 -0.51 -22.58
C LEU A 63 0.10 -0.39 -21.55
N LEU A 64 -0.22 -0.32 -20.25
CA LEU A 64 0.80 -0.33 -19.20
C LEU A 64 1.33 -1.74 -18.90
N GLY A 65 0.75 -2.80 -19.46
CA GLY A 65 1.10 -4.20 -19.18
C GLY A 65 0.59 -4.69 -17.83
N VAL A 66 -0.51 -4.14 -17.33
CA VAL A 66 -1.13 -4.56 -16.07
C VAL A 66 -1.89 -5.87 -16.27
N ARG A 67 -1.65 -6.86 -15.41
CA ARG A 67 -2.37 -8.14 -15.39
C ARG A 67 -3.01 -8.38 -14.03
N PHE A 68 -4.20 -8.99 -14.05
CA PHE A 68 -4.97 -9.33 -12.85
C PHE A 68 -5.25 -10.83 -12.81
N ASP A 69 -4.65 -11.54 -11.87
CA ASP A 69 -4.76 -12.99 -11.76
C ASP A 69 -5.45 -13.42 -10.44
N PRO A 70 -6.49 -14.26 -10.49
CA PRO A 70 -7.14 -14.77 -9.29
C PRO A 70 -6.30 -15.85 -8.61
N THR A 71 -5.98 -15.67 -7.34
CA THR A 71 -5.22 -16.62 -6.52
C THR A 71 -6.16 -17.34 -5.54
N PRO A 72 -6.06 -18.68 -5.37
CA PRO A 72 -6.79 -19.39 -4.32
C PRO A 72 -6.29 -18.96 -2.93
N LEU A 73 -7.14 -19.11 -1.91
CA LEU A 73 -6.76 -18.77 -0.54
C LEU A 73 -5.55 -19.65 -0.09
N PRO A 74 -4.43 -19.06 0.39
CA PRO A 74 -3.27 -19.83 0.80
C PRO A 74 -3.60 -20.89 1.85
N GLY A 75 -3.21 -22.15 1.60
CA GLY A 75 -3.52 -23.29 2.46
C GLY A 75 -4.92 -23.92 2.27
N SER A 76 -5.75 -23.42 1.34
CA SER A 76 -7.03 -24.04 0.98
C SER A 76 -6.86 -25.28 0.10
N HIS A 77 -6.33 -26.38 0.68
CA HIS A 77 -6.40 -27.70 0.07
C HIS A 77 -7.86 -28.20 0.04
N LEU A 78 -8.57 -27.92 -1.04
CA LEU A 78 -9.96 -28.36 -1.25
C LEU A 78 -10.12 -29.84 -1.60
N ASP A 79 -9.01 -30.58 -1.78
CA ASP A 79 -8.99 -32.00 -2.17
C ASP A 79 -8.67 -32.97 -1.00
N SER A 80 -8.73 -32.51 0.25
CA SER A 80 -8.52 -33.38 1.41
C SER A 80 -9.71 -33.33 2.38
N PRO A 81 -10.55 -34.39 2.48
CA PRO A 81 -11.61 -34.50 3.48
C PRO A 81 -11.03 -34.90 4.85
N VAL A 82 -9.87 -34.32 5.22
CA VAL A 82 -9.36 -34.40 6.58
C VAL A 82 -10.09 -33.35 7.39
N LEU A 83 -10.89 -33.83 8.34
CA LEU A 83 -11.38 -33.05 9.46
C LEU A 83 -10.19 -32.59 10.31
N LEU A 84 -9.43 -31.60 9.83
CA LEU A 84 -8.53 -30.83 10.66
C LEU A 84 -9.37 -30.32 11.84
N PRO A 85 -8.93 -30.54 13.09
CA PRO A 85 -9.67 -30.05 14.24
C PRO A 85 -9.88 -28.54 14.05
N ARG A 86 -11.15 -28.13 13.98
CA ARG A 86 -11.53 -26.72 13.98
C ARG A 86 -10.91 -26.12 15.23
N SER A 87 -9.78 -25.41 15.09
CA SER A 87 -8.97 -24.99 16.22
C SER A 87 -9.83 -24.27 17.24
N THR A 88 -10.04 -24.93 18.39
CA THR A 88 -10.86 -24.48 19.52
C THR A 88 -10.14 -23.38 20.31
N GLY A 89 -9.67 -22.37 19.59
CA GLY A 89 -8.74 -21.34 20.06
C GLY A 89 -8.87 -20.00 19.33
N ALA A 90 -9.90 -19.79 18.49
CA ALA A 90 -10.29 -18.43 18.11
C ALA A 90 -10.77 -17.71 19.39
N HIS A 91 -9.97 -16.75 19.88
CA HIS A 91 -10.28 -16.04 21.12
C HIS A 91 -11.69 -15.43 21.00
N PRO A 92 -12.61 -15.63 21.97
CA PRO A 92 -14.01 -15.25 21.81
C PRO A 92 -14.21 -13.75 21.51
N GLU A 93 -13.24 -12.92 21.89
CA GLU A 93 -13.17 -11.50 21.55
C GLU A 93 -12.78 -11.24 20.09
N GLN A 94 -11.79 -11.94 19.53
CA GLN A 94 -11.43 -11.83 18.11
C GLN A 94 -12.62 -12.20 17.21
N SER A 95 -13.37 -13.25 17.57
CA SER A 95 -14.60 -13.63 16.87
C SER A 95 -15.73 -12.60 17.00
N ARG A 96 -15.79 -11.83 18.10
CA ARG A 96 -16.72 -10.70 18.27
C ARG A 96 -16.29 -9.49 17.43
N ILE A 97 -15.00 -9.15 17.45
CA ILE A 97 -14.39 -8.08 16.64
C ILE A 97 -14.60 -8.37 15.16
N PHE A 98 -14.33 -9.59 14.70
CA PHE A 98 -14.51 -10.00 13.31
C PHE A 98 -15.99 -10.00 12.87
N LYS A 99 -16.93 -10.39 13.75
CA LYS A 99 -18.37 -10.22 13.48
C LYS A 99 -18.78 -8.75 13.35
N SER A 100 -18.24 -7.87 14.20
CA SER A 100 -18.43 -6.43 14.10
C SER A 100 -17.88 -5.92 12.76
N PHE A 101 -16.66 -6.30 12.39
CA PHE A 101 -16.03 -5.99 11.10
C PHE A 101 -16.90 -6.41 9.91
N CYS A 102 -17.34 -7.68 9.83
CA CYS A 102 -18.26 -8.13 8.79
C CYS A 102 -19.57 -7.32 8.76
N SER A 103 -20.10 -6.91 9.92
CA SER A 103 -21.31 -6.07 9.97
C SER A 103 -21.09 -4.66 9.38
N THR A 104 -19.88 -4.10 9.45
CA THR A 104 -19.54 -2.81 8.81
C THR A 104 -19.61 -2.89 7.28
N PHE A 105 -19.42 -4.08 6.70
CA PHE A 105 -19.58 -4.32 5.26
C PHE A 105 -21.03 -4.64 4.87
N ALA A 106 -21.72 -5.43 5.69
CA ALA A 106 -23.08 -5.90 5.44
C ALA A 106 -24.13 -4.77 5.35
N ASP A 107 -23.94 -3.65 6.06
CA ASP A 107 -24.79 -2.47 5.86
C ASP A 107 -24.43 -1.76 4.54
N LYS A 108 -25.17 -2.16 3.49
CA LYS A 108 -25.19 -1.51 2.17
C LYS A 108 -26.20 -0.35 2.09
N LYS A 109 -27.02 -0.12 3.12
CA LYS A 109 -28.09 0.89 3.14
C LYS A 109 -27.64 2.20 3.77
N THR A 110 -26.83 2.17 4.83
CA THR A 110 -26.13 3.38 5.23
C THR A 110 -25.09 3.74 4.19
N ARG A 111 -25.36 4.82 3.45
CA ARG A 111 -24.34 5.61 2.76
C ARG A 111 -23.51 6.37 3.80
N ALA A 112 -22.98 5.63 4.79
CA ALA A 112 -22.10 6.15 5.82
C ALA A 112 -20.97 6.89 5.12
N LEU A 113 -20.61 8.06 5.66
CA LEU A 113 -19.55 8.88 5.07
C LEU A 113 -18.30 8.01 4.92
N ALA A 114 -17.61 8.14 3.78
CA ALA A 114 -16.37 7.45 3.43
C ALA A 114 -15.48 7.18 4.66
N ARG A 115 -15.22 8.28 5.39
CA ARG A 115 -14.45 8.38 6.61
C ARG A 115 -14.95 7.48 7.74
N THR A 116 -16.26 7.38 7.97
CA THR A 116 -16.85 6.51 9.01
C THR A 116 -16.58 5.04 8.72
N ARG A 117 -16.73 4.61 7.46
CA ARG A 117 -16.43 3.23 7.05
C ARG A 117 -14.92 2.95 7.12
N SER A 118 -14.08 3.89 6.67
CA SER A 118 -12.62 3.81 6.84
C SER A 118 -12.20 3.69 8.31
N MET A 119 -12.79 4.47 9.22
CA MET A 119 -12.48 4.42 10.65
C MET A 119 -12.92 3.10 11.28
N ALA A 120 -14.09 2.57 10.92
CA ALA A 120 -14.57 1.29 11.45
C ALA A 120 -13.67 0.11 11.01
N ILE A 121 -13.22 0.11 9.75
CA ILE A 121 -12.25 -0.84 9.19
C ILE A 121 -10.87 -0.66 9.83
N GLY A 122 -10.46 0.59 10.04
CA GLY A 122 -9.32 1.00 10.86
C GLY A 122 -9.29 0.27 12.19
N ASN A 123 -10.24 0.63 13.06
CA ASN A 123 -10.36 0.11 14.41
C ASN A 123 -10.44 -1.42 14.45
N ALA A 124 -11.13 -2.04 13.50
CA ALA A 124 -11.24 -3.49 13.42
C ALA A 124 -9.91 -4.19 13.07
N LEU A 125 -9.16 -3.68 12.08
CA LEU A 125 -7.84 -4.22 11.74
C LEU A 125 -6.84 -4.00 12.88
N SER A 126 -6.84 -2.82 13.53
CA SER A 126 -6.07 -2.54 14.73
C SER A 126 -6.42 -3.47 15.90
N SER A 127 -7.69 -3.89 16.01
CA SER A 127 -8.15 -4.82 17.06
C SER A 127 -7.84 -6.29 16.76
N LEU A 128 -7.65 -6.65 15.49
CA LEU A 128 -7.30 -8.03 15.08
C LEU A 128 -5.78 -8.26 15.06
N TRP A 129 -5.00 -7.27 14.59
CA TRP A 129 -3.54 -7.33 14.51
C TRP A 129 -2.93 -5.99 14.94
N PRO A 130 -2.89 -5.69 16.26
CA PRO A 130 -2.47 -4.40 16.78
C PRO A 130 -1.03 -4.03 16.42
N ASP A 131 -0.11 -4.99 16.38
CA ASP A 131 1.30 -4.71 16.05
C ASP A 131 1.53 -4.36 14.58
N THR A 132 0.64 -4.83 13.69
CA THR A 132 0.71 -4.59 12.25
C THR A 132 -0.07 -3.33 11.84
N PHE A 133 -1.19 -3.04 12.50
CA PHE A 133 -2.16 -2.02 12.06
C PHE A 133 -2.44 -0.95 13.12
N ARG A 134 -1.40 -0.40 13.77
CA ARG A 134 -1.53 0.59 14.86
C ARG A 134 -2.38 1.82 14.49
N GLU A 135 -1.99 2.57 13.45
CA GLU A 135 -2.66 3.82 13.08
C GLU A 135 -2.98 3.90 11.57
N PRO A 136 -4.27 3.98 11.17
CA PRO A 136 -4.66 4.21 9.79
C PRO A 136 -4.61 5.70 9.41
N ILE A 137 -3.83 6.05 8.39
CA ILE A 137 -3.92 7.36 7.73
C ILE A 137 -5.22 7.38 6.93
N LEU A 138 -6.18 8.20 7.35
CA LEU A 138 -7.50 8.30 6.71
C LEU A 138 -7.46 9.25 5.50
N MET A 139 -8.06 8.83 4.38
CA MET A 139 -8.16 9.63 3.15
C MET A 139 -6.82 10.28 2.68
N PRO A 140 -5.69 9.54 2.63
CA PRO A 140 -4.42 10.12 2.21
C PRO A 140 -4.47 10.56 0.75
N GLU A 141 -3.72 11.60 0.44
CA GLU A 141 -3.49 12.06 -0.94
C GLU A 141 -2.17 11.43 -1.41
N LEU A 142 -2.24 10.63 -2.48
CA LEU A 142 -1.07 10.01 -3.10
C LEU A 142 -0.77 10.69 -4.44
N HIS A 143 0.50 10.94 -4.69
CA HIS A 143 0.99 11.60 -5.89
C HIS A 143 1.49 10.57 -6.91
N LEU A 144 1.47 10.93 -8.19
CA LEU A 144 2.08 10.15 -9.27
C LEU A 144 3.21 10.93 -9.91
N PHE A 145 4.38 10.32 -10.02
CA PHE A 145 5.58 10.89 -10.63
C PHE A 145 5.72 10.37 -12.07
N PHE A 146 6.03 11.28 -12.99
CA PHE A 146 6.18 11.01 -14.42
C PHE A 146 7.29 11.89 -14.98
N GLY A 147 8.47 11.30 -15.20
CA GLY A 147 9.66 12.05 -15.59
C GLY A 147 10.02 13.12 -14.56
N ASP A 148 10.02 14.37 -15.01
CA ASP A 148 10.28 15.57 -14.21
C ASP A 148 9.04 16.13 -13.49
N ARG A 149 7.84 15.59 -13.75
CA ARG A 149 6.56 16.05 -13.18
C ARG A 149 6.04 15.19 -12.03
N ALA A 150 5.34 15.82 -11.10
CA ALA A 150 4.44 15.17 -10.15
C ALA A 150 3.01 15.65 -10.34
N TYR A 151 2.11 14.68 -10.53
CA TYR A 151 0.66 14.82 -10.44
C TYR A 151 0.25 14.71 -8.98
N ARG A 152 -0.17 15.85 -8.42
CA ARG A 152 -0.61 15.95 -7.03
C ARG A 152 -1.98 15.33 -6.86
N ASP A 153 -2.16 14.69 -5.71
CA ASP A 153 -3.39 14.03 -5.25
C ASP A 153 -4.10 13.18 -6.32
N ALA A 154 -3.31 12.62 -7.25
CA ALA A 154 -3.77 11.87 -8.41
C ALA A 154 -4.61 10.65 -8.01
N VAL A 155 -4.33 10.11 -6.82
CA VAL A 155 -4.98 8.94 -6.25
C VAL A 155 -5.31 9.20 -4.78
N ARG A 156 -6.51 8.77 -4.34
CA ARG A 156 -7.06 9.04 -3.00
C ARG A 156 -7.73 7.75 -2.45
N PRO A 157 -6.97 6.81 -1.87
CA PRO A 157 -7.56 5.66 -1.19
C PRO A 157 -8.25 6.10 0.12
N HIS A 158 -8.96 5.18 0.77
CA HIS A 158 -9.90 5.51 1.85
C HIS A 158 -9.27 5.41 3.24
N ALA A 159 -8.32 4.49 3.41
CA ALA A 159 -7.36 4.45 4.50
C ALA A 159 -6.04 3.86 3.99
N LEU A 160 -4.93 4.14 4.68
CA LEU A 160 -3.60 3.61 4.38
C LEU A 160 -2.88 3.29 5.69
N TRP A 161 -2.17 2.17 5.71
CA TRP A 161 -1.25 1.78 6.76
C TRP A 161 0.16 1.77 6.19
N ASN A 162 1.10 2.29 6.97
CA ASN A 162 2.51 2.25 6.64
C ASN A 162 3.20 1.05 7.31
N PHE A 163 4.42 0.75 6.90
CA PHE A 163 5.33 -0.08 7.70
C PHE A 163 5.54 0.58 9.08
N PRO A 164 5.45 -0.17 10.20
CA PRO A 164 5.68 0.37 11.54
C PRO A 164 7.15 0.78 11.73
N GLU A 165 7.38 1.84 12.51
CA GLU A 165 8.71 2.43 12.72
C GLU A 165 9.70 1.47 13.41
N ASP A 166 9.18 0.53 14.21
CA ASP A 166 9.95 -0.56 14.84
C ASP A 166 10.60 -1.52 13.81
N CYS A 167 10.32 -1.39 12.51
CA CYS A 167 10.93 -2.15 11.42
C CYS A 167 12.04 -1.41 10.66
N ALA A 168 12.60 -0.33 11.22
CA ALA A 168 13.97 0.00 10.90
C ALA A 168 14.86 -1.20 11.25
N CYS A 169 15.45 -1.86 10.24
CA CYS A 169 16.55 -2.80 10.44
C CYS A 169 17.77 -2.01 10.94
N SER A 170 17.73 -1.63 12.21
CA SER A 170 18.89 -1.12 12.94
C SER A 170 19.81 -2.31 13.19
N PRO A 171 21.01 -2.36 12.58
CA PRO A 171 21.99 -3.34 12.98
C PRO A 171 22.41 -3.03 14.41
N LYS A 172 21.83 -3.76 15.37
CA LYS A 172 22.49 -4.05 16.65
C LYS A 172 23.72 -4.91 16.38
N ALA A 173 24.73 -4.31 15.75
CA ALA A 173 26.12 -4.72 15.80
C ALA A 173 26.68 -4.41 17.21
N SER A 174 25.98 -4.86 18.24
CA SER A 174 26.40 -4.77 19.64
C SER A 174 27.33 -5.93 19.99
N PHE A 175 28.44 -6.01 19.26
CA PHE A 175 29.67 -6.65 19.69
C PHE A 175 30.84 -5.87 19.10
N THR A 176 31.42 -4.99 19.92
CA THR A 176 32.75 -4.43 19.68
C THR A 176 33.79 -5.52 19.82
N THR A 177 34.15 -6.16 18.71
CA THR A 177 35.33 -7.01 18.64
C THR A 177 36.40 -6.27 17.84
N VAL A 178 37.42 -5.77 18.54
CA VAL A 178 38.62 -5.24 17.90
C VAL A 178 39.27 -6.37 17.13
N SER A 179 39.39 -6.24 15.81
CA SER A 179 40.12 -7.18 14.96
C SER A 179 41.03 -6.39 14.03
N THR A 180 42.32 -6.72 14.09
CA THR A 180 43.39 -6.10 13.31
C THR A 180 43.33 -6.53 11.84
N GLU A 181 43.75 -5.63 10.96
CA GLU A 181 43.69 -5.79 9.49
C GLU A 181 44.37 -7.07 8.97
N THR A 182 43.85 -7.60 7.87
CA THR A 182 44.66 -7.79 6.65
C THR A 182 43.75 -7.86 5.41
N ALA A 183 44.31 -7.51 4.24
CA ALA A 183 43.55 -7.29 3.02
C ALA A 183 43.12 -8.60 2.31
N ASP A 184 42.29 -8.42 1.27
CA ASP A 184 41.90 -9.41 0.26
C ASP A 184 41.02 -10.59 0.69
N SER A 185 39.71 -10.32 0.81
CA SER A 185 38.72 -11.22 0.19
C SER A 185 37.42 -10.51 -0.18
N ARG A 186 36.97 -10.78 -1.41
CA ARG A 186 35.79 -10.19 -2.06
C ARG A 186 34.52 -10.85 -1.54
N ALA A 187 33.85 -10.23 -0.55
CA ALA A 187 32.68 -10.79 0.11
C ALA A 187 31.44 -9.89 0.01
N ALA A 188 30.30 -10.57 -0.18
CA ALA A 188 28.91 -10.12 0.01
C ALA A 188 28.39 -8.91 -0.81
N TYR A 189 27.30 -9.17 -1.53
CA TYR A 189 26.32 -8.14 -1.87
C TYR A 189 25.72 -7.60 -0.57
N SER A 190 26.14 -6.42 -0.13
CA SER A 190 25.38 -5.66 0.85
C SER A 190 24.10 -5.17 0.19
N GLN A 191 22.99 -5.85 0.49
CA GLN A 191 21.67 -5.27 0.29
C GLN A 191 21.65 -3.96 1.07
N THR A 192 21.46 -2.83 0.39
CA THR A 192 21.23 -1.55 1.06
C THR A 192 19.83 -1.58 1.63
N GLU A 193 19.70 -2.03 2.88
CA GLU A 193 18.45 -1.97 3.64
C GLU A 193 18.01 -0.51 3.73
N TYR A 194 16.97 -0.15 2.97
CA TYR A 194 16.32 1.15 3.09
C TYR A 194 15.50 1.17 4.37
N ASP A 195 15.44 2.33 5.02
CA ASP A 195 14.45 2.53 6.06
C ASP A 195 13.04 2.54 5.43
N LEU A 196 12.33 1.43 5.59
CA LEU A 196 10.95 1.28 5.14
C LEU A 196 9.97 2.03 6.07
N SER A 197 10.43 2.60 7.20
CA SER A 197 9.57 3.33 8.13
C SER A 197 8.72 4.37 7.39
N ASN A 198 7.45 4.48 7.79
CA ASN A 198 6.49 5.43 7.22
C ASN A 198 6.18 5.28 5.71
N SER A 199 6.62 4.20 5.05
CA SER A 199 6.29 3.89 3.66
C SER A 199 5.00 3.06 3.54
N PRO A 200 4.22 3.16 2.43
CA PRO A 200 2.95 2.44 2.25
C PRO A 200 3.05 0.90 2.28
N LEU A 201 2.22 0.23 3.08
CA LEU A 201 2.16 -1.23 3.21
C LEU A 201 0.85 -1.82 2.65
N LEU A 202 -0.27 -1.29 3.16
CA LEU A 202 -1.63 -1.72 2.85
C LEU A 202 -2.52 -0.48 2.69
N CYS A 203 -3.42 -0.46 1.72
CA CYS A 203 -4.50 0.54 1.72
C CYS A 203 -5.89 -0.09 1.63
N TYR A 204 -6.89 0.58 2.17
CA TYR A 204 -8.30 0.22 2.01
C TYR A 204 -8.97 1.09 0.95
N VAL A 205 -9.79 0.47 0.10
CA VAL A 205 -10.51 1.15 -0.98
C VAL A 205 -11.98 0.73 -0.98
N ASN A 206 -12.88 1.70 -0.88
CA ASN A 206 -14.31 1.48 -1.01
C ASN A 206 -14.74 1.46 -2.49
N ARG A 207 -15.15 0.29 -3.01
CA ARG A 207 -15.61 0.13 -4.41
C ARG A 207 -16.94 0.82 -4.70
N SER A 208 -17.85 0.91 -3.73
CA SER A 208 -19.10 1.65 -3.91
C SER A 208 -18.84 3.15 -4.12
N GLN A 209 -17.81 3.70 -3.46
CA GLN A 209 -17.40 5.09 -3.62
C GLN A 209 -16.61 5.32 -4.92
N LEU A 210 -15.70 4.43 -5.32
CA LEU A 210 -15.06 4.52 -6.65
C LEU A 210 -16.11 4.51 -7.77
N SER A 211 -17.12 3.64 -7.65
CA SER A 211 -18.25 3.60 -8.58
C SER A 211 -19.08 4.88 -8.55
N ALA A 212 -19.32 5.45 -7.37
CA ALA A 212 -20.03 6.73 -7.21
C ALA A 212 -19.23 7.95 -7.70
N MET A 213 -17.89 7.92 -7.66
CA MET A 213 -17.02 8.96 -8.21
C MET A 213 -17.01 8.95 -9.73
N ARG A 214 -17.07 7.77 -10.35
CA ARG A 214 -17.20 7.61 -11.80
C ARG A 214 -18.60 7.96 -12.32
N ASN A 215 -19.65 7.67 -11.54
CA ASN A 215 -21.02 7.87 -11.99
C ASN A 215 -21.46 9.33 -11.92
N ILE A 216 -21.50 9.99 -13.08
CA ILE A 216 -21.98 11.37 -13.21
C ILE A 216 -23.47 11.41 -12.91
N ARG A 217 -23.80 11.95 -11.73
CA ARG A 217 -25.17 12.13 -11.26
C ARG A 217 -25.92 13.05 -12.21
N SER A 218 -27.18 12.71 -12.50
CA SER A 218 -28.09 13.63 -13.19
C SER A 218 -28.13 14.97 -12.42
N PRO A 219 -28.03 16.12 -13.10
CA PRO A 219 -28.19 17.41 -12.45
C PRO A 219 -29.57 17.48 -11.78
N THR A 220 -29.56 17.80 -10.49
CA THR A 220 -30.76 17.84 -9.63
C THR A 220 -31.54 19.16 -9.76
N ASP A 221 -30.96 20.14 -10.46
CA ASP A 221 -31.33 21.54 -10.30
C ASP A 221 -32.49 21.97 -11.22
N GLN A 222 -33.45 22.71 -10.65
CA GLN A 222 -34.66 23.17 -11.31
C GLN A 222 -34.51 24.59 -11.90
N GLY A 223 -33.38 25.28 -11.64
CA GLY A 223 -33.17 26.67 -12.05
C GLY A 223 -32.21 26.91 -13.23
N ALA A 224 -31.38 25.92 -13.61
CA ALA A 224 -30.38 26.09 -14.65
C ALA A 224 -30.69 25.23 -15.89
N ALA A 225 -30.61 25.83 -17.09
CA ALA A 225 -30.81 25.12 -18.35
C ALA A 225 -29.67 24.11 -18.60
N VAL A 226 -29.88 22.86 -18.20
CA VAL A 226 -28.92 21.77 -18.35
C VAL A 226 -28.57 21.55 -19.82
N ASN A 227 -27.29 21.62 -20.16
CA ASN A 227 -26.79 21.23 -21.48
C ASN A 227 -26.82 19.69 -21.61
N TRP A 228 -27.98 19.17 -22.00
CA TRP A 228 -28.23 17.74 -22.16
C TRP A 228 -27.26 17.03 -23.11
N PRO A 229 -26.86 17.58 -24.28
CA PRO A 229 -25.81 17.00 -25.11
C PRO A 229 -24.47 16.81 -24.38
N VAL A 230 -23.99 17.84 -23.67
CA VAL A 230 -22.74 17.75 -22.88
C VAL A 230 -22.89 16.73 -21.76
N PHE A 231 -24.01 16.73 -21.03
CA PHE A 231 -24.27 15.74 -19.98
C PHE A 231 -24.29 14.30 -20.54
N ARG A 232 -24.93 14.07 -21.68
CA ARG A 232 -24.95 12.75 -22.36
C ARG A 232 -23.54 12.32 -22.79
N LEU A 233 -22.74 13.24 -23.34
CA LEU A 233 -21.34 12.98 -23.72
C LEU A 233 -20.48 12.65 -22.50
N GLN A 234 -20.57 13.44 -21.43
CA GLN A 234 -19.85 13.19 -20.18
C GLN A 234 -20.26 11.83 -19.58
N LYS A 235 -21.56 11.53 -19.51
CA LYS A 235 -22.09 10.23 -19.04
C LYS A 235 -21.60 9.06 -19.90
N ALA A 236 -21.48 9.24 -21.22
CA ALA A 236 -20.91 8.24 -22.12
C ALA A 236 -19.40 8.04 -21.89
N LYS A 237 -18.63 9.11 -21.62
CA LYS A 237 -17.23 9.03 -21.22
C LYS A 237 -17.06 8.31 -19.88
N ALA A 238 -17.85 8.68 -18.88
CA ALA A 238 -17.85 8.05 -17.55
C ALA A 238 -18.10 6.53 -17.61
N LYS A 239 -19.04 6.07 -18.45
CA LYS A 239 -19.29 4.65 -18.66
C LYS A 239 -18.05 3.86 -19.13
N ARG A 240 -17.12 4.48 -19.85
CA ARG A 240 -15.88 3.82 -20.32
C ARG A 240 -14.83 3.62 -19.23
N THR A 241 -15.00 4.25 -18.06
CA THR A 241 -14.10 4.12 -16.90
C THR A 241 -14.55 3.02 -15.93
N ILE A 242 -15.74 2.44 -16.15
CA ILE A 242 -16.22 1.25 -15.46
C ILE A 242 -15.48 0.06 -16.07
N PRO A 243 -14.80 -0.78 -15.27
CA PRO A 243 -14.06 -1.92 -15.80
C PRO A 243 -15.01 -3.00 -16.33
N GLU A 244 -14.60 -3.69 -17.40
CA GLU A 244 -15.36 -4.80 -18.01
C GLU A 244 -15.50 -5.98 -17.05
N ILE A 245 -14.40 -6.37 -16.39
CA ILE A 245 -14.40 -7.33 -15.28
C ILE A 245 -14.37 -6.53 -13.97
N PRO A 246 -15.39 -6.63 -13.10
CA PRO A 246 -15.51 -5.76 -11.93
C PRO A 246 -14.29 -5.73 -11.00
N ASP A 247 -13.60 -6.85 -10.86
CA ASP A 247 -12.43 -7.01 -9.98
C ASP A 247 -11.11 -6.53 -10.65
N HIS A 248 -11.10 -6.32 -11.97
CA HIS A 248 -9.91 -5.86 -12.71
C HIS A 248 -9.88 -4.33 -12.82
N ASP A 249 -10.17 -3.64 -11.71
CA ASP A 249 -10.31 -2.19 -11.70
C ASP A 249 -8.95 -1.49 -11.85
N VAL A 250 -8.76 -0.81 -12.98
CA VAL A 250 -7.56 -0.02 -13.31
C VAL A 250 -7.23 1.09 -12.29
N GLN A 251 -8.13 1.48 -11.39
CA GLN A 251 -7.74 2.31 -10.23
C GLN A 251 -6.72 1.61 -9.34
N PHE A 252 -6.84 0.30 -9.13
CA PHE A 252 -5.92 -0.45 -8.28
C PHE A 252 -4.50 -0.39 -8.83
N ALA A 253 -4.34 -0.42 -10.15
CA ALA A 253 -3.06 -0.19 -10.80
C ALA A 253 -2.47 1.19 -10.48
N ALA A 254 -3.27 2.25 -10.58
CA ALA A 254 -2.83 3.60 -10.21
C ALA A 254 -2.49 3.74 -8.72
N ILE A 255 -3.26 3.08 -7.84
CA ILE A 255 -3.03 3.05 -6.39
C ILE A 255 -1.72 2.32 -6.07
N PHE A 256 -1.48 1.14 -6.66
CA PHE A 256 -0.22 0.42 -6.49
C PHE A 256 0.98 1.23 -6.99
N LEU A 257 0.88 1.87 -8.16
CA LEU A 257 1.93 2.74 -8.66
C LEU A 257 2.21 3.93 -7.72
N ALA A 258 1.16 4.62 -7.25
CA ALA A 258 1.31 5.78 -6.36
C ALA A 258 1.86 5.39 -4.98
N MET A 259 1.44 4.24 -4.43
CA MET A 259 2.00 3.68 -3.20
C MET A 259 3.48 3.31 -3.40
N ALA A 260 3.82 2.58 -4.47
CA ALA A 260 5.20 2.17 -4.75
C ALA A 260 6.13 3.37 -5.00
N GLN A 261 5.66 4.40 -5.71
CA GLN A 261 6.44 5.62 -5.88
C GLN A 261 6.69 6.35 -4.54
N ARG A 262 5.74 6.34 -3.61
CA ARG A 262 5.93 6.96 -2.28
C ARG A 262 7.02 6.30 -1.42
N HIS A 263 7.46 5.06 -1.71
CA HIS A 263 8.65 4.47 -1.06
C HIS A 263 9.97 5.15 -1.48
N PHE A 264 10.04 5.66 -2.71
CA PHE A 264 11.30 6.05 -3.33
C PHE A 264 11.40 7.54 -3.68
N TYR A 265 10.26 8.23 -3.82
CA TYR A 265 10.20 9.64 -4.19
C TYR A 265 9.90 10.49 -2.96
N PRO A 266 10.59 11.63 -2.79
CA PRO A 266 10.31 12.55 -1.69
C PRO A 266 8.94 13.20 -1.86
N THR A 267 8.32 13.59 -0.75
CA THR A 267 7.12 14.44 -0.76
C THR A 267 7.42 15.74 -1.55
N PRO A 268 6.67 16.06 -2.62
CA PRO A 268 6.96 17.21 -3.45
C PRO A 268 6.71 18.52 -2.67
N PRO A 269 7.49 19.59 -2.91
CA PRO A 269 7.29 20.89 -2.25
C PRO A 269 5.86 21.39 -2.42
N ALA A 270 5.29 22.14 -1.47
CA ALA A 270 3.93 22.68 -1.62
C ALA A 270 3.79 23.54 -2.90
N SER A 271 2.71 23.33 -3.67
CA SER A 271 2.35 24.15 -4.84
C SER A 271 0.83 24.24 -4.95
N SER A 272 0.35 25.35 -5.51
CA SER A 272 -1.05 25.53 -5.92
C SER A 272 -1.40 24.79 -7.22
N THR A 273 -0.39 24.38 -8.01
CA THR A 273 -0.60 23.68 -9.28
C THR A 273 -0.63 22.16 -9.11
N ARG A 274 -1.67 21.52 -9.68
CA ARG A 274 -1.84 20.05 -9.63
C ARG A 274 -0.81 19.26 -10.45
N ASP A 275 -0.24 19.90 -11.46
CA ASP A 275 0.96 19.44 -12.17
C ASP A 275 2.08 20.44 -11.82
N SER A 276 3.24 19.91 -11.42
CA SER A 276 4.41 20.69 -11.03
C SER A 276 5.66 19.86 -11.20
N PHE A 277 6.79 20.51 -11.50
CA PHE A 277 8.08 19.85 -11.35
C PHE A 277 8.28 19.43 -9.90
N TRP A 278 8.69 18.17 -9.68
CA TRP A 278 8.89 17.64 -8.33
C TRP A 278 10.30 17.88 -7.78
N THR A 279 11.20 18.36 -8.63
CA THR A 279 12.54 18.79 -8.25
C THR A 279 12.68 20.30 -8.44
N THR A 280 13.32 20.99 -7.49
CA THR A 280 13.65 22.42 -7.55
C THR A 280 14.86 22.68 -8.48
N ASN A 281 15.03 21.84 -9.50
CA ASN A 281 16.24 21.77 -10.30
C ASN A 281 16.39 23.00 -11.21
N LEU A 282 17.58 23.61 -11.20
CA LEU A 282 17.94 24.61 -12.20
C LEU A 282 17.97 23.95 -13.59
N PRO A 283 17.71 24.69 -14.68
CA PRO A 283 17.73 24.13 -16.03
C PRO A 283 19.07 23.46 -16.35
N GLY A 284 19.05 22.12 -16.44
CA GLY A 284 20.20 21.31 -16.82
C GLY A 284 20.79 20.38 -15.75
N THR A 285 20.35 20.45 -14.48
CA THR A 285 20.73 19.40 -13.51
C THR A 285 19.96 18.10 -13.77
N PRO A 286 20.60 16.92 -13.72
CA PRO A 286 19.91 15.65 -13.88
C PRO A 286 18.95 15.41 -12.72
N ILE A 287 17.78 14.84 -13.03
CA ILE A 287 16.83 14.37 -12.02
C ILE A 287 17.55 13.33 -11.14
N PRO A 288 17.54 13.48 -9.80
CA PRO A 288 18.08 12.46 -8.89
C PRO A 288 17.39 11.13 -9.17
N ARG A 289 18.17 10.09 -9.46
CA ARG A 289 17.62 8.75 -9.67
C ARG A 289 17.26 8.16 -8.30
N PRO A 290 15.98 7.89 -8.01
CA PRO A 290 15.64 7.11 -6.83
C PRO A 290 16.26 5.72 -6.92
N ASN A 291 16.62 5.13 -5.78
CA ASN A 291 17.16 3.76 -5.76
C ASN A 291 15.99 2.77 -5.78
N LEU A 292 15.41 2.61 -6.97
CA LEU A 292 14.22 1.82 -7.22
C LEU A 292 14.49 0.32 -7.02
N ASP A 293 13.53 -0.35 -6.40
CA ASP A 293 13.55 -1.80 -6.15
C ASP A 293 12.16 -2.41 -6.41
N ASN A 294 12.08 -3.74 -6.42
CA ASN A 294 10.84 -4.49 -6.53
C ASN A 294 10.07 -4.42 -5.20
N ILE A 295 8.81 -3.97 -5.23
CA ILE A 295 7.96 -3.89 -4.03
C ILE A 295 6.69 -4.70 -4.23
N THR A 296 6.31 -5.44 -3.18
CA THR A 296 4.99 -6.09 -3.07
C THR A 296 4.12 -5.28 -2.10
N LEU A 297 2.95 -4.88 -2.56
CA LEU A 297 2.01 -4.01 -1.85
C LEU A 297 0.62 -4.65 -1.79
N HIS A 298 -0.23 -4.19 -0.87
CA HIS A 298 -1.57 -4.75 -0.73
C HIS A 298 -2.69 -3.71 -0.81
N ILE A 299 -3.83 -4.09 -1.39
CA ILE A 299 -5.08 -3.31 -1.37
C ILE A 299 -6.20 -4.21 -0.83
N LEU A 300 -6.89 -3.72 0.21
CA LEU A 300 -8.09 -4.32 0.75
C LEU A 300 -9.34 -3.64 0.18
N THR A 301 -10.32 -4.42 -0.26
CA THR A 301 -11.60 -3.87 -0.72
C THR A 301 -12.80 -4.80 -0.46
N GLU A 302 -13.98 -4.22 -0.53
CA GLU A 302 -15.27 -4.87 -0.37
C GLU A 302 -15.87 -5.30 -1.72
N GLY A 303 -16.21 -6.58 -1.85
CA GLY A 303 -17.20 -7.09 -2.81
C GLY A 303 -18.56 -7.27 -2.13
N ASP A 304 -19.50 -7.90 -2.82
CA ASP A 304 -20.89 -8.01 -2.32
C ASP A 304 -21.02 -8.81 -1.02
N ASP A 305 -20.49 -10.02 -0.98
CA ASP A 305 -20.44 -10.91 0.20
C ASP A 305 -19.03 -11.49 0.42
N VAL A 306 -18.03 -10.89 -0.23
CA VAL A 306 -16.63 -11.29 -0.21
C VAL A 306 -15.74 -10.08 -0.02
N LEU A 307 -14.76 -10.19 0.86
CA LEU A 307 -13.67 -9.24 1.03
C LEU A 307 -12.57 -9.67 0.05
N ILE A 308 -11.97 -8.73 -0.67
CA ILE A 308 -10.94 -9.05 -1.68
C ILE A 308 -9.63 -8.38 -1.27
N VAL A 309 -8.58 -9.19 -1.16
CA VAL A 309 -7.21 -8.76 -0.93
C VAL A 309 -6.49 -8.83 -2.27
N TYR A 310 -6.03 -7.69 -2.78
CA TYR A 310 -5.17 -7.60 -3.95
C TYR A 310 -3.72 -7.47 -3.49
N LYS A 311 -2.82 -8.15 -4.18
CA LYS A 311 -1.37 -8.14 -3.95
C LYS A 311 -0.69 -7.68 -5.24
N GLY A 312 -0.17 -6.46 -5.22
CA GLY A 312 0.46 -5.81 -6.37
C GLY A 312 1.97 -5.99 -6.34
N HIS A 313 2.51 -6.71 -7.32
CA HIS A 313 3.93 -6.86 -7.57
C HIS A 313 4.40 -5.77 -8.53
N VAL A 314 4.99 -4.71 -7.97
CA VAL A 314 5.47 -3.55 -8.72
C VAL A 314 6.98 -3.69 -8.93
N THR A 315 7.39 -3.92 -10.18
CA THR A 315 8.81 -4.14 -10.50
C THR A 315 9.58 -2.82 -10.58
N ARG A 316 10.87 -2.88 -10.23
CA ARG A 316 11.83 -1.80 -10.44
C ARG A 316 11.80 -1.27 -11.88
N LYS A 317 11.80 -2.17 -12.86
CA LYS A 317 11.82 -1.86 -14.30
C LYS A 317 10.55 -1.11 -14.74
N PHE A 318 9.39 -1.47 -14.19
CA PHE A 318 8.14 -0.71 -14.38
C PHE A 318 8.22 0.70 -13.78
N LEU A 319 8.75 0.85 -12.56
CA LEU A 319 8.96 2.18 -11.94
C LEU A 319 9.98 3.05 -12.69
N GLU A 320 11.07 2.45 -13.18
CA GLU A 320 12.07 3.12 -14.02
C GLU A 320 11.44 3.67 -15.32
N ARG A 321 10.44 2.98 -15.89
CA ARG A 321 9.69 3.45 -17.07
C ARG A 321 8.89 4.73 -16.78
N PHE A 322 8.37 4.92 -15.56
CA PHE A 322 7.74 6.18 -15.13
C PHE A 322 8.76 7.25 -14.74
N HIS A 323 9.93 6.86 -14.20
CA HIS A 323 11.02 7.80 -13.91
C HIS A 323 11.65 8.40 -15.18
N ASN A 324 11.79 7.59 -16.24
CA ASN A 324 12.31 8.02 -17.53
C ASN A 324 11.37 7.60 -18.67
N PRO A 325 10.29 8.37 -18.93
CA PRO A 325 9.25 8.00 -19.90
C PRO A 325 9.69 7.93 -21.37
N PHE A 326 10.93 8.31 -21.70
CA PHE A 326 11.54 8.09 -23.01
C PHE A 326 12.21 6.71 -23.16
N ALA A 327 12.43 5.98 -22.07
CA ALA A 327 13.10 4.68 -22.07
C ALA A 327 12.11 3.55 -21.75
N ALA A 328 12.42 2.35 -22.24
CA ALA A 328 11.71 1.12 -21.94
C ALA A 328 12.72 0.11 -21.35
N PRO A 329 12.89 0.06 -20.02
CA PRO A 329 13.63 -1.01 -19.37
C PRO A 329 12.98 -2.36 -19.70
N ARG A 330 13.76 -3.31 -20.20
CA ARG A 330 13.29 -4.65 -20.58
C ARG A 330 13.67 -5.70 -19.52
N ASP A 331 12.85 -6.73 -19.37
CA ASP A 331 13.17 -7.91 -18.54
C ASP A 331 14.31 -8.75 -19.15
N GLU A 332 14.61 -9.91 -18.55
CA GLU A 332 15.67 -10.80 -19.05
C GLU A 332 15.24 -11.49 -20.36
N GLU A 333 13.92 -11.60 -20.54
CA GLU A 333 13.21 -12.12 -21.71
C GLU A 333 13.07 -11.07 -22.85
N GLY A 334 13.48 -9.82 -22.61
CA GLY A 334 13.48 -8.75 -23.62
C GLY A 334 12.12 -8.06 -23.84
N LEU A 335 11.12 -8.37 -23.02
CA LEU A 335 9.80 -7.75 -22.98
C LEU A 335 9.82 -6.48 -22.10
N VAL A 336 8.82 -5.60 -22.27
CA VAL A 336 8.69 -4.40 -21.43
C VAL A 336 7.92 -4.77 -20.17
N CYS A 337 8.54 -4.57 -19.01
CA CYS A 337 7.97 -4.98 -17.73
C CYS A 337 6.65 -4.25 -17.45
N GLY A 338 5.61 -5.04 -17.19
CA GLY A 338 4.32 -4.58 -16.70
C GLY A 338 4.24 -4.57 -15.17
N MET A 339 3.01 -4.62 -14.67
CA MET A 339 2.70 -4.77 -13.24
C MET A 339 1.74 -5.93 -13.07
N HIS A 340 2.02 -6.80 -12.10
CA HIS A 340 1.23 -7.99 -11.84
C HIS A 340 0.42 -7.79 -10.56
N ILE A 341 -0.87 -8.11 -10.61
CA ILE A 341 -1.80 -7.94 -9.50
C ILE A 341 -2.51 -9.26 -9.26
N GLU A 342 -2.08 -9.98 -8.23
CA GLU A 342 -2.80 -11.14 -7.73
C GLU A 342 -3.99 -10.70 -6.88
N TYR A 343 -5.05 -11.50 -6.79
CA TYR A 343 -6.14 -11.22 -5.85
C TYR A 343 -6.83 -12.46 -5.30
N THR A 344 -7.09 -12.42 -3.99
CA THR A 344 -7.71 -13.51 -3.22
C THR A 344 -9.07 -13.05 -2.67
N ARG A 345 -10.11 -13.88 -2.83
CA ARG A 345 -11.46 -13.61 -2.30
C ARG A 345 -11.68 -14.36 -0.98
N VAL A 346 -12.03 -13.63 0.08
CA VAL A 346 -12.32 -14.14 1.43
C VAL A 346 -13.80 -13.93 1.71
N SER A 347 -14.55 -14.97 2.08
CA SER A 347 -16.01 -14.87 2.21
C SER A 347 -16.43 -14.18 3.52
N MET A 348 -17.23 -13.11 3.47
CA MET A 348 -17.62 -12.31 4.65
C MET A 348 -18.74 -12.95 5.50
N LYS A 349 -18.70 -14.28 5.69
CA LYS A 349 -19.73 -14.99 6.46
C LYS A 349 -19.48 -14.81 7.97
N PRO A 350 -20.53 -14.64 8.79
CA PRO A 350 -20.39 -14.32 10.23
C PRO A 350 -19.85 -15.47 11.09
N TYR A 351 -19.54 -16.60 10.48
CA TYR A 351 -18.91 -17.79 11.09
C TYR A 351 -17.50 -18.06 10.57
N LEU A 352 -16.99 -17.21 9.66
CA LEU A 352 -15.62 -17.32 9.16
C LEU A 352 -14.65 -16.92 10.27
N ASP A 353 -13.54 -17.65 10.40
CA ASP A 353 -12.51 -17.31 11.37
C ASP A 353 -11.61 -16.18 10.82
N PRO A 354 -11.16 -15.23 11.67
CA PRO A 354 -10.24 -14.16 11.26
C PRO A 354 -8.92 -14.70 10.66
N GLN A 355 -8.63 -15.99 10.88
CA GLN A 355 -7.53 -16.71 10.24
C GLN A 355 -7.59 -16.72 8.71
N ASP A 356 -8.77 -16.72 8.07
CA ASP A 356 -8.83 -16.71 6.59
C ASP A 356 -8.42 -15.35 6.02
N LEU A 357 -8.84 -14.25 6.66
CA LEU A 357 -8.31 -12.93 6.33
C LEU A 357 -6.82 -12.84 6.68
N GLY A 358 -6.40 -13.45 7.79
CA GLY A 358 -4.99 -13.55 8.17
C GLY A 358 -4.14 -14.28 7.13
N ARG A 359 -4.64 -15.39 6.57
CA ARG A 359 -4.02 -16.16 5.48
C ARG A 359 -3.93 -15.34 4.18
N ALA A 360 -4.99 -14.62 3.83
CA ALA A 360 -5.01 -13.76 2.63
C ALA A 360 -4.07 -12.55 2.75
N LEU A 361 -3.86 -12.03 3.96
CA LEU A 361 -2.87 -10.98 4.29
C LEU A 361 -1.51 -11.56 4.72
N GLY A 362 -1.26 -12.86 4.49
CA GLY A 362 -0.21 -13.66 5.13
C GLY A 362 1.15 -12.96 5.19
N ASP A 363 1.69 -12.58 4.02
CA ASP A 363 2.98 -11.91 3.85
C ASP A 363 3.15 -10.63 4.70
N ILE A 364 2.05 -9.97 5.06
CA ILE A 364 2.07 -8.84 5.98
C ILE A 364 2.15 -9.38 7.41
N ILE A 365 1.17 -10.15 7.86
CA ILE A 365 1.00 -10.50 9.27
C ILE A 365 2.15 -11.37 9.80
N THR A 366 2.65 -12.32 9.00
CA THR A 366 3.75 -13.20 9.41
C THR A 366 5.09 -12.49 9.57
N ARG A 367 5.27 -11.29 8.98
CA ARG A 367 6.47 -10.46 9.21
C ARG A 367 6.51 -9.80 10.60
N TYR A 368 5.36 -9.64 11.26
CA TYR A 368 5.25 -8.93 12.54
C TYR A 368 4.89 -9.84 13.72
N GLN A 369 4.43 -11.07 13.46
CA GLN A 369 4.36 -12.09 14.50
C GLN A 369 5.77 -12.66 14.72
N TYR A 370 6.43 -12.20 15.78
CA TYR A 370 7.54 -12.94 16.37
C TYR A 370 7.10 -14.40 16.57
N PRO A 371 7.97 -15.40 16.34
CA PRO A 371 7.65 -16.78 16.69
C PRO A 371 7.41 -16.81 18.18
N THR A 372 6.14 -17.00 18.58
CA THR A 372 5.78 -17.37 19.94
C THR A 372 6.67 -18.55 20.29
N LYS A 373 7.55 -18.37 21.30
CA LYS A 373 8.37 -19.48 21.79
C LYS A 373 7.40 -20.60 22.15
N GLU A 374 7.39 -21.66 21.36
CA GLU A 374 6.69 -22.88 21.75
C GLU A 374 7.33 -23.30 23.06
N THR A 375 6.56 -23.18 24.14
CA THR A 375 6.97 -23.65 25.45
C THR A 375 7.01 -25.17 25.35
N SER A 376 8.17 -25.70 24.98
CA SER A 376 8.37 -27.13 24.80
C SER A 376 8.23 -27.81 26.17
N HIS A 377 7.01 -28.26 26.43
CA HIS A 377 6.69 -29.15 27.52
C HIS A 377 7.33 -30.50 27.18
N TYR A 378 8.60 -30.67 27.56
CA TYR A 378 9.24 -31.98 27.53
C TYR A 378 8.86 -32.71 28.80
N ASP A 379 7.88 -33.60 28.64
CA ASP A 379 7.42 -34.49 29.70
C ASP A 379 8.53 -35.42 30.19
N ALA A 380 8.40 -35.85 31.44
CA ALA A 380 9.37 -36.71 32.09
C ALA A 380 9.49 -38.07 31.37
N VAL A 381 10.74 -38.50 31.13
CA VAL A 381 11.06 -39.90 30.84
C VAL A 381 11.96 -40.41 31.96
N ASP A 382 11.39 -41.30 32.77
CA ASP A 382 12.07 -42.10 33.78
C ASP A 382 13.01 -43.13 33.12
N ASN A 383 14.20 -43.30 33.69
CA ASN A 383 15.08 -44.48 33.56
C ASN A 383 16.32 -44.27 34.46
N GLY A 384 16.39 -44.99 35.58
CA GLY A 384 17.48 -44.87 36.56
C GLY A 384 18.69 -45.79 36.34
N ILE A 385 19.46 -45.98 37.45
CA ILE A 385 20.66 -46.85 37.66
C ILE A 385 21.98 -46.19 37.15
N LEU A 386 23.01 -45.91 37.96
CA LEU A 386 23.28 -46.10 39.41
C LEU A 386 24.32 -45.07 39.97
N ASP A 387 24.45 -45.02 41.30
CA ASP A 387 25.60 -44.65 42.17
C ASP A 387 26.59 -43.50 41.85
N GLU A 388 26.65 -42.50 42.75
CA GLU A 388 27.66 -42.55 43.85
C GLU A 388 27.28 -41.66 45.05
N ALA A 389 27.86 -41.93 46.22
CA ALA A 389 27.35 -41.46 47.52
C ALA A 389 28.06 -40.22 48.09
N SER A 390 27.29 -39.31 48.71
CA SER A 390 27.82 -38.47 49.79
C SER A 390 26.77 -38.12 50.86
N ASN A 391 27.13 -38.39 52.11
CA ASN A 391 26.31 -38.11 53.30
C ASN A 391 26.11 -36.60 53.51
N CYS A 392 24.90 -36.19 53.92
CA CYS A 392 24.83 -35.35 55.12
C CYS A 392 23.50 -35.48 55.88
N LYS A 393 23.59 -35.90 57.15
CA LYS A 393 22.45 -36.07 58.06
C LYS A 393 22.04 -34.72 58.66
N ARG A 394 20.73 -34.39 58.66
CA ARG A 394 20.11 -33.84 59.88
C ARG A 394 18.61 -34.11 59.97
N ARG A 395 18.22 -34.60 61.14
CA ARG A 395 16.90 -35.13 61.52
C ARG A 395 16.27 -34.19 62.55
N ARG A 396 15.01 -33.80 62.36
CA ARG A 396 14.08 -33.50 63.48
C ARG A 396 12.62 -33.51 63.01
N GLN A 397 11.89 -34.53 63.47
CA GLN A 397 10.44 -34.49 63.65
C GLN A 397 10.13 -34.09 65.10
N ARG A 398 8.92 -33.53 65.33
CA ARG A 398 7.93 -33.89 66.38
C ARG A 398 6.90 -32.74 66.49
N GLU A 399 5.63 -32.98 66.13
CA GLU A 399 4.51 -33.60 66.89
C GLU A 399 3.62 -32.52 67.55
N GLY A 400 2.30 -32.74 67.59
CA GLY A 400 1.27 -31.82 68.15
C GLY A 400 1.12 -31.93 69.68
N PRO A 401 -0.09 -31.71 70.30
CA PRO A 401 -1.43 -31.98 69.75
C PRO A 401 -2.58 -30.98 70.11
N ASP A 402 -3.76 -31.29 69.55
CA ASP A 402 -5.17 -31.10 69.98
C ASP A 402 -5.56 -30.22 71.19
N VAL A 403 -6.64 -29.43 71.02
CA VAL A 403 -7.86 -29.46 71.87
C VAL A 403 -9.12 -29.22 71.00
N GLN A 404 -10.21 -29.91 71.34
CA GLN A 404 -11.52 -29.98 70.65
C GLN A 404 -12.65 -29.42 71.54
N CYS A 405 -13.74 -28.92 70.93
CA CYS A 405 -15.14 -28.79 71.42
C CYS A 405 -15.91 -27.99 70.32
N ASP A 406 -16.94 -28.51 69.65
CA ASP A 406 -18.36 -28.66 70.05
C ASP A 406 -19.07 -27.29 70.29
N GLU A 407 -20.29 -27.00 69.83
CA GLU A 407 -21.36 -27.87 69.27
C GLU A 407 -22.31 -27.10 68.29
N HIS A 408 -23.25 -27.82 67.67
CA HIS A 408 -24.27 -27.41 66.68
C HIS A 408 -25.62 -26.98 67.36
N PRO A 409 -26.80 -26.81 66.69
CA PRO A 409 -27.18 -26.33 65.34
C PRO A 409 -28.38 -25.32 65.37
N VAL A 410 -29.16 -25.22 64.26
CA VAL A 410 -30.61 -24.86 64.10
C VAL A 410 -30.88 -23.57 63.28
N ARG A 411 -31.85 -23.45 62.34
CA ARG A 411 -32.56 -24.37 61.40
C ARG A 411 -33.55 -23.54 60.52
N VAL A 412 -33.81 -23.95 59.26
CA VAL A 412 -34.97 -23.58 58.37
C VAL A 412 -35.20 -22.07 58.04
N LYS A 413 -35.31 -21.63 56.77
CA LYS A 413 -36.54 -21.73 55.93
C LYS A 413 -36.32 -21.38 54.44
N LYS A 414 -37.07 -22.10 53.59
CA LYS A 414 -37.26 -21.85 52.15
C LYS A 414 -38.15 -20.63 51.89
N ARG A 415 -37.98 -19.95 50.75
CA ARG A 415 -39.09 -19.57 49.85
C ARG A 415 -38.59 -19.25 48.44
N CYS A 416 -39.46 -19.45 47.45
CA CYS A 416 -39.16 -19.35 46.02
C CYS A 416 -39.81 -18.11 45.38
N LEU A 417 -39.26 -17.73 44.22
CA LEU A 417 -39.92 -17.19 43.01
C LEU A 417 -41.01 -16.11 43.15
N ARG A 418 -40.78 -15.00 42.45
CA ARG A 418 -41.63 -14.61 41.33
C ARG A 418 -40.78 -14.04 40.19
#